data_AF-A0A2N2EBC8-F1
#
_entry.id   AF-A0A2N2EBC8-F1
#
_cell.length_a   1.000
_cell.length_b   1.000
_cell.length_c   1.000
_cell.angle_alpha   90.00
_cell.angle_beta   90.00
_cell.angle_gamma   90.00
#
_symmetry.space_group_name_H-M   'P 1'
#
loop_
_entity.id
_entity.type
_entity.pdbx_description
1 polymer ?
#
loop_
_entity_poly.entity_id
_entity_poly.type
_entity_poly.pdbx_seq_one_letter_code
_entity_poly.pdbx_strand_id
1 'polypeptide(L)' 'MGNDVLLFVREYRTRDGHASPFLFMGKARYIHHSGSKPVSFVWELEEKMPARFLEENLNLAN' A
#
# COMPACT_ATOMS: atom_id res chain seq x y z
N MET A 1 19.64 -9.22 -11.54
CA MET A 1 19.55 -8.45 -10.28
C MET A 1 18.12 -7.98 -10.17
N GLY A 2 17.36 -8.50 -9.21
CA GLY A 2 15.97 -8.09 -8.97
C GLY A 2 15.94 -7.02 -7.88
N ASN A 3 15.07 -6.03 -8.02
CA ASN A 3 14.84 -5.05 -6.96
C ASN A 3 13.81 -5.60 -5.99
N ASP A 4 14.10 -5.53 -4.69
CA ASP A 4 13.12 -5.80 -3.66
C ASP A 4 12.17 -4.60 -3.56
N VAL A 5 10.87 -4.84 -3.77
CA VAL A 5 9.82 -3.81 -3.63
C VAL A 5 9.19 -3.97 -2.26
N LEU A 6 9.23 -2.90 -1.46
CA LEU A 6 8.61 -2.84 -0.14
C LEU A 6 7.43 -1.87 -0.19
N LEU A 7 6.24 -2.32 0.21
CA LEU A 7 5.03 -1.52 0.11
C LEU A 7 4.70 -0.84 1.44
N PHE A 8 4.57 0.49 1.40
CA PHE A 8 4.14 1.33 2.51
C PHE A 8 2.89 2.11 2.08
N VAL A 9 1.80 1.98 2.83
CA VAL A 9 0.51 2.60 2.49
C VAL A 9 0.03 3.54 3.59
N ARG A 10 -0.75 4.54 3.21
CA ARG A 10 -1.52 5.39 4.13
C ARG A 10 -2.77 5.83 3.42
N GLU A 11 -3.86 5.97 4.16
CA GLU A 11 -5.15 6.38 3.60
C GLU A 11 -5.16 7.90 3.30
N TYR A 12 -4.72 8.70 4.28
CA TYR A 12 -4.68 10.15 4.20
C TYR A 12 -3.25 10.68 4.18
N ARG A 13 -3.06 11.86 3.57
CA ARG A 13 -1.78 12.57 3.65
C ARG A 13 -1.51 13.12 5.05
N THR A 14 -2.56 13.62 5.70
CA THR A 14 -2.54 14.21 7.03
C THR A 14 -3.73 13.73 7.86
N ARG A 15 -3.54 13.60 9.17
CA ARG A 15 -4.55 13.29 10.17
C ARG A 15 -4.29 14.17 11.39
N ASP A 16 -5.33 14.79 11.91
CA ASP A 16 -5.26 15.70 13.08
C ASP A 16 -4.20 16.81 12.94
N GLY A 17 -4.07 17.37 11.73
CA GLY A 17 -3.10 18.44 11.44
C GLY A 17 -1.65 17.98 11.28
N HIS A 18 -1.38 16.69 11.42
CA HIS A 18 -0.04 16.10 11.27
C HIS A 18 0.05 15.16 10.07
N ALA A 19 1.26 14.89 9.58
CA ALA A 19 1.46 13.90 8.53
C ALA A 19 1.07 12.51 9.03
N SER A 20 0.22 11.81 8.28
CA SER A 20 -0.22 10.47 8.68
C SER A 20 0.94 9.48 8.55
N PRO A 21 1.09 8.55 9.52
CA PRO A 21 2.09 7.50 9.44
C PRO A 21 1.78 6.56 8.27
N PHE A 22 2.83 5.90 7.77
CA PHE A 22 2.69 4.81 6.81
C PHE A 22 2.63 3.47 7.53
N LEU A 23 1.77 2.58 7.04
CA LEU A 23 1.76 1.18 7.40
C LEU A 23 2.64 0.40 6.45
N PHE A 24 3.56 -0.39 7.00
CA PHE A 24 4.33 -1.35 6.22
C PHE A 24 3.48 -2.58 5.91
N MET A 25 3.29 -2.88 4.63
CA MET A 25 2.48 -4.01 4.14
C MET A 25 3.29 -5.27 3.85
N GLY A 26 4.62 -5.14 3.76
CA GLY A 26 5.51 -6.24 3.40
C GLY A 26 6.19 -6.05 2.04
N LYS A 27 6.88 -7.11 1.62
CA LYS A 27 7.50 -7.20 0.30
C LYS A 27 6.45 -7.52 -0.75
N ALA A 28 6.62 -6.96 -1.95
CA ALA A 28 5.70 -7.14 -3.06
C ALA A 28 6.45 -7.57 -4.33
N ARG A 29 5.74 -8.29 -5.20
CA ARG A 29 6.24 -8.76 -6.49
C ARG A 29 5.53 -8.02 -7.62
N TYR A 30 6.30 -7.68 -8.63
CA TYR A 30 5.78 -7.10 -9.87
C TYR A 30 4.91 -8.13 -10.60
N ILE A 31 3.70 -7.73 -10.99
CA ILE A 31 2.83 -8.53 -11.84
C ILE A 31 2.75 -7.91 -13.24
N HIS A 32 2.33 -6.64 -13.32
CA HIS A 32 2.10 -5.97 -14.60
C HIS A 32 2.14 -4.44 -14.47
N HIS A 33 2.43 -3.72 -15.56
CA HIS A 33 2.20 -2.29 -15.68
C HIS A 33 1.55 -1.96 -17.01
N SER A 34 0.75 -0.89 -17.02
CA SER A 34 0.09 -0.37 -18.20
C SER A 34 0.12 1.16 -18.24
N GLY A 35 -0.03 1.72 -19.43
CA GLY A 35 0.12 3.16 -19.65
C GLY A 35 1.58 3.61 -19.70
N SER A 36 1.78 4.91 -19.92
CA SER A 36 3.12 5.51 -19.94
C SER A 36 3.18 6.83 -19.18
N LYS A 37 2.13 7.67 -19.28
CA LYS A 37 1.93 8.91 -18.53
C LYS A 37 0.42 9.17 -18.37
N PRO A 38 -0.22 8.73 -17.27
CA PRO A 38 0.35 8.03 -16.12
C PRO A 38 0.65 6.54 -16.41
N VAL A 39 1.54 5.95 -15.60
CA VAL A 39 1.74 4.49 -15.52
C VAL A 39 0.95 3.95 -14.34
N SER A 40 0.27 2.83 -14.56
CA SER A 40 -0.37 2.02 -13.52
C SER A 40 0.43 0.74 -13.31
N PHE A 41 0.56 0.29 -12.07
CA PHE A 41 1.23 -0.96 -11.72
C PHE A 41 0.30 -1.86 -10.92
N VAL A 42 0.39 -3.16 -11.17
CA VAL A 42 -0.20 -4.23 -10.37
C VAL A 42 0.93 -4.95 -9.64
N TRP A 43 0.82 -4.96 -8.31
CA TRP A 43 1.75 -5.63 -7.41
C TRP A 43 1.00 -6.66 -6.58
N GLU A 44 1.65 -7.77 -6.27
CA GLU A 44 1.14 -8.79 -5.36
C GLU A 44 2.00 -8.80 -4.09
N LEU A 45 1.37 -8.74 -2.91
CA LEU A 45 2.10 -8.92 -1.64
C LEU A 45 2.59 -10.37 -1.53
N GLU A 46 3.83 -10.56 -1.10
CA GLU A 46 4.39 -11.91 -0.90
C GLU A 46 3.70 -12.65 0.25
N GLU A 47 3.22 -11.91 1.24
CA GLU A 47 2.48 -12.42 2.38
C GLU A 47 1.05 -11.88 2.39
N LYS A 48 0.16 -12.53 3.14
CA LYS A 48 -1.22 -12.06 3.32
C LYS A 48 -1.24 -10.64 3.90
N MET A 49 -2.23 -9.85 3.47
CA MET A 49 -2.45 -8.50 3.98
C MET A 49 -2.51 -8.49 5.52
N PRO A 50 -1.74 -7.60 6.19
CA PRO A 50 -1.76 -7.51 7.65
C PRO A 50 -3.15 -7.16 8.18
N ALA A 51 -3.63 -7.89 9.20
CA ALA A 51 -4.96 -7.68 9.77
C ALA A 51 -5.20 -6.24 10.27
N ARG A 52 -4.16 -5.60 10.82
CA ARG A 52 -4.19 -4.21 11.28
C ARG A 52 -4.65 -3.22 10.20
N PHE A 53 -4.38 -3.49 8.91
CA PHE A 53 -4.84 -2.64 7.83
C PHE A 53 -6.37 -2.61 7.71
N LEU A 54 -7.03 -3.76 7.94
CA LEU A 54 -8.49 -3.87 7.89
C LEU A 54 -9.15 -3.17 9.09
N GLU A 55 -8.54 -3.24 10.27
CA GLU A 55 -9.07 -2.59 11.48
C GLU A 55 -9.12 -1.06 11.38
N GLU A 56 -8.14 -0.44 10.72
CA GLU A 56 -8.10 1.01 10.52
C GLU A 56 -9.09 1.47 9.45
N ASN A 57 -9.38 0.65 8.42
CA ASN A 57 -10.23 1.04 7.27
C ASN A 57 -11.70 0.56 7.36
N LEU A 58 -12.01 -0.54 8.05
CA LEU A 58 -13.39 -1.04 8.19
C LEU A 58 -14.24 -0.20 9.16
N ASN A 59 -13.60 0.51 10.09
CA ASN A 59 -14.30 1.42 11.00
C ASN A 59 -14.81 2.71 10.32
N LEU A 60 -14.48 2.92 9.03
CA LEU A 60 -14.95 4.04 8.21
C LEU A 60 -15.98 3.62 7.15
N ALA A 61 -16.23 2.32 6.99
CA ALA A 61 -17.21 1.77 6.07
C ALA A 61 -18.62 1.61 6.68
N ASN A 62 -18.82 2.03 7.94
CA ASN A 62 -20.10 2.08 8.63
C ASN A 62 -20.46 3.51 9.03
#